data_AF-A0A525CVE1-F1
#
_entry.id   AF-A0A525CVE1-F1
#
_cell.length_a   1.000
_cell.length_b   1.000
_cell.length_c   1.000
_cell.angle_alpha   90.00
_cell.angle_beta   90.00
_cell.angle_gamma   90.00
#
_symmetry.space_group_name_H-M   'P 1'
#
loop_
_entity.id
_entity.type
_entity.pdbx_description
1 polymer ?
#
loop_
_entity_poly.entity_id
_entity_poly.type
_entity_poly.pdbx_seq_one_letter_code
_entity_poly.pdbx_strand_id
1 'polypeptide(L)'
;MYTRAFTTFLVIFSTVCLSFWALPEFAASQQGVTFQIADVKTAMKPDGFTMTIAGDSTPQYASREAFDPYRIIVEIAGADFDPAVKIEELLPRNSYARLNVTSLKNQDPPSVQFEFTAANDTLSYDVMRVKNGLELSFTAAAVSMTAAPKTETPPANQEVELNAVPDQKVDLLEEQISAEEAAEKARDSFSISGYDNERISVDFYKIDLHNVFRLFRQVTDLNIIVDEAVEGSITLALTDVPWDFALDIILNLADLKKEEQHNTIVVYPKDKEFIWPSNAEDNLSFEADVEVVKEQALLIEESTNQPEEIMKAKETMLKAQKAEQKGDYEDAVALYEEAYELWPKNSKIANKIANLYLGRLNMSSRAQYFAKKSLERDPSDTKAALYYAISLANMEKVSEAMEYFNQSVSGTPPMKEALISYAAFCERNDKPDVALKLLGTYATNYGDTVHVMVSKARLLDKVGETDKATSQYREILTSGYQLRPDLRDYIRARITGGAATAN
;
A
#
# COMPACT_ATOMS: atom_id res chain seq x y z
N MET A 1 -68.31 12.47 33.22
CA MET A 1 -68.40 11.00 33.38
C MET A 1 -67.04 10.42 33.03
N TYR A 2 -66.24 10.09 34.05
CA TYR A 2 -65.78 8.74 34.43
C TYR A 2 -64.67 8.19 33.49
N THR A 3 -63.53 7.60 33.87
CA THR A 3 -62.66 7.49 35.06
C THR A 3 -61.35 6.82 34.58
N ARG A 4 -60.25 6.98 35.32
CA ARG A 4 -59.00 6.19 35.26
C ARG A 4 -59.17 4.72 35.69
N ALA A 5 -58.28 3.82 35.24
CA ALA A 5 -57.64 2.68 35.95
C ALA A 5 -56.87 1.83 34.88
N PHE A 6 -55.57 1.51 34.89
CA PHE A 6 -54.58 1.09 35.90
C PHE A 6 -54.88 -0.25 36.61
N THR A 7 -54.14 -1.32 36.25
CA THR A 7 -53.52 -2.35 37.14
C THR A 7 -52.76 -3.40 36.29
N THR A 8 -51.42 -3.48 36.30
CA THR A 8 -50.46 -4.25 37.16
C THR A 8 -50.38 -5.78 36.99
N PHE A 9 -49.18 -6.27 36.61
CA PHE A 9 -48.54 -7.54 37.06
C PHE A 9 -47.02 -7.41 36.74
N LEU A 10 -46.16 -7.02 37.68
CA LEU A 10 -45.38 -7.79 38.67
C LEU A 10 -44.26 -8.72 38.11
N VAL A 11 -43.04 -8.16 38.07
CA VAL A 11 -41.70 -8.68 38.49
C VAL A 11 -41.34 -10.15 38.23
N ILE A 12 -40.29 -10.38 37.40
CA ILE A 12 -39.14 -11.23 37.76
C ILE A 12 -37.84 -10.56 37.26
N PHE A 13 -36.91 -10.38 38.19
CA PHE A 13 -35.55 -9.90 38.04
C PHE A 13 -34.61 -11.13 37.86
N SER A 14 -33.47 -10.92 37.20
CA SER A 14 -32.23 -11.73 37.26
C SER A 14 -31.82 -12.50 35.99
N THR A 15 -30.53 -12.33 35.67
CA THR A 15 -29.64 -13.08 34.74
C THR A 15 -29.99 -13.12 33.25
N VAL A 16 -29.29 -12.33 32.43
CA VAL A 16 -28.15 -12.76 31.57
C VAL A 16 -27.45 -11.50 31.07
N CYS A 17 -26.41 -11.08 31.79
CA CYS A 17 -25.29 -10.34 31.19
C CYS A 17 -24.32 -11.39 30.64
N LEU A 18 -23.59 -11.01 29.57
CA LEU A 18 -22.54 -11.76 28.85
C LEU A 18 -23.06 -12.72 27.76
N SER A 19 -23.11 -12.21 26.53
CA SER A 19 -22.45 -12.83 25.36
C SER A 19 -22.93 -12.13 24.10
N PHE A 20 -22.10 -11.30 23.48
CA PHE A 20 -22.02 -11.12 22.01
C PHE A 20 -20.82 -10.21 21.70
N TRP A 21 -19.64 -10.70 22.06
CA TRP A 21 -18.40 -10.39 21.33
C TRP A 21 -18.11 -11.64 20.49
N ALA A 22 -18.52 -11.63 19.23
CA ALA A 22 -18.00 -12.60 18.27
C ALA A 22 -16.61 -12.10 17.85
N LEU A 23 -15.59 -12.48 18.63
CA LEU A 23 -14.22 -12.54 18.12
C LEU A 23 -14.19 -13.61 17.03
N PRO A 24 -13.34 -13.48 15.99
CA PRO A 24 -13.09 -14.59 15.09
C PRO A 24 -12.57 -15.76 15.92
N GLU A 25 -13.22 -16.91 15.82
CA GLU A 25 -12.68 -18.16 16.34
C GLU A 25 -11.32 -18.38 15.69
N PHE A 26 -10.25 -18.19 16.47
CA PHE A 26 -9.02 -18.94 16.23
C PHE A 26 -9.43 -20.40 16.28
N ALA A 27 -9.45 -21.05 15.12
CA ALA A 27 -9.61 -22.48 15.01
C ALA A 27 -8.60 -23.14 15.95
N ALA A 28 -9.11 -23.84 16.96
CA ALA A 28 -8.29 -24.67 17.82
C ALA A 28 -7.51 -25.66 16.92
N SER A 29 -6.19 -25.66 17.05
CA SER A 29 -5.31 -26.60 16.37
C SER A 29 -5.72 -28.02 16.72
N GLN A 30 -5.97 -28.85 15.71
CA GLN A 30 -5.96 -30.30 15.92
C GLN A 30 -4.52 -30.67 16.30
N GLN A 31 -4.29 -30.95 17.57
CA GLN A 31 -3.04 -31.54 18.05
C GLN A 31 -2.77 -32.86 17.31
N GLY A 32 -1.63 -32.91 16.60
CA GLY A 32 -0.95 -34.16 16.24
C GLY A 32 -1.10 -34.69 14.82
N VAL A 33 -1.77 -34.01 13.89
CA VAL A 33 -1.76 -34.44 12.48
C VAL A 33 -0.49 -33.94 11.81
N THR A 34 0.52 -34.81 11.70
CA THR A 34 1.73 -34.53 10.94
C THR A 34 1.48 -34.77 9.46
N PHE A 35 1.68 -33.77 8.60
CA PHE A 35 1.70 -33.95 7.15
C PHE A 35 3.04 -34.59 6.74
N GLN A 36 3.01 -35.82 6.25
CA GLN A 36 4.24 -36.52 5.81
C GLN A 36 4.53 -36.20 4.34
N ILE A 37 5.64 -35.49 4.08
CA ILE A 37 6.13 -35.20 2.73
C ILE A 37 6.76 -36.48 2.19
N ALA A 38 6.04 -37.18 1.31
CA ALA A 38 6.41 -38.48 0.76
C ALA A 38 7.28 -38.37 -0.50
N ASP A 39 7.08 -37.31 -1.31
CA ASP A 39 7.82 -37.11 -2.55
C ASP A 39 7.82 -35.62 -2.92
N VAL A 40 8.94 -35.15 -3.48
CA VAL A 40 9.05 -33.78 -4.00
C VAL A 40 9.71 -33.86 -5.37
N LYS A 41 9.01 -33.39 -6.41
CA LYS A 41 9.45 -33.43 -7.80
C LYS A 41 9.53 -32.04 -8.39
N THR A 42 10.62 -31.74 -9.06
CA THR A 42 10.81 -30.47 -9.77
C THR A 42 10.95 -30.68 -11.27
N ALA A 43 10.16 -29.96 -12.06
CA ALA A 43 10.20 -29.91 -13.51
C ALA A 43 10.69 -28.53 -13.97
N MET A 44 11.85 -28.50 -14.62
CA MET A 44 12.41 -27.27 -15.20
C MET A 44 11.68 -26.89 -16.49
N LYS A 45 11.45 -25.60 -16.71
CA LYS A 45 10.85 -25.01 -17.91
C LYS A 45 11.80 -23.93 -18.48
N PRO A 46 11.66 -23.54 -19.76
CA PRO A 46 12.48 -22.47 -20.35
C PRO A 46 12.31 -21.10 -19.67
N ASP A 47 11.17 -20.89 -19.04
CA ASP A 47 10.75 -19.65 -18.38
C ASP A 47 10.63 -19.82 -16.86
N GLY A 48 11.14 -20.91 -16.27
CA GLY A 48 11.06 -21.11 -14.83
C GLY A 48 11.06 -22.57 -14.42
N PHE A 49 10.29 -22.93 -13.39
CA PHE A 49 10.18 -24.32 -12.92
C PHE A 49 8.89 -24.55 -12.14
N THR A 50 8.46 -25.79 -12.05
CA THR A 50 7.35 -26.20 -11.17
C THR A 50 7.85 -27.27 -10.20
N MET A 51 7.57 -27.10 -8.91
CA MET A 51 7.88 -28.07 -7.86
C MET A 51 6.58 -28.60 -7.24
N THR A 52 6.39 -29.92 -7.28
CA THR A 52 5.25 -30.62 -6.69
C THR A 52 5.69 -31.30 -5.40
N ILE A 53 5.07 -30.94 -4.28
CA ILE A 53 5.26 -31.55 -2.96
C ILE A 53 4.06 -32.48 -2.72
N ALA A 54 4.29 -33.79 -2.67
CA ALA A 54 3.26 -34.79 -2.41
C ALA A 54 3.40 -35.38 -1.00
N GLY A 55 2.27 -35.64 -0.35
CA GLY A 55 2.23 -36.26 0.96
C GLY A 55 1.00 -37.13 1.19
N ASP A 56 0.73 -37.43 2.46
CA ASP A 56 -0.32 -38.35 2.90
C ASP A 56 -1.72 -37.71 2.98
N SER A 57 -1.78 -36.39 3.08
CA SER A 57 -2.99 -35.60 3.35
C SER A 57 -2.89 -34.21 2.71
N THR A 58 -3.93 -33.38 2.82
CA THR A 58 -3.88 -32.01 2.30
C THR A 58 -3.19 -31.09 3.33
N PRO A 59 -2.04 -30.46 2.99
CA PRO A 59 -1.30 -29.66 3.95
C PRO A 59 -1.93 -28.29 4.25
N GLN A 60 -1.69 -27.81 5.47
CA GLN A 60 -1.84 -26.39 5.80
C GLN A 60 -0.53 -25.67 5.53
N TYR A 61 -0.57 -24.54 4.80
CA TYR A 61 0.62 -23.79 4.45
C TYR A 61 0.38 -22.29 4.49
N ALA A 62 1.46 -21.53 4.64
CA ALA A 62 1.53 -20.11 4.40
C ALA A 62 2.64 -19.81 3.40
N SER A 63 2.43 -18.83 2.51
CA SER A 63 3.49 -18.29 1.65
C SER A 63 3.66 -16.81 1.92
N ARG A 64 4.91 -16.34 1.90
CA ARG A 64 5.24 -14.92 2.10
C ARG A 64 6.49 -14.55 1.31
N GLU A 65 6.63 -13.27 1.04
CA GLU A 65 7.80 -12.69 0.40
C GLU A 65 8.64 -11.97 1.44
N ALA A 66 9.95 -12.16 1.37
CA ALA A 66 10.93 -11.38 2.11
C ALA A 66 11.82 -10.69 1.09
N PHE A 67 12.04 -9.40 1.27
CA PHE A 67 12.87 -8.58 0.38
C PHE A 67 14.27 -8.45 0.97
N ASP A 68 15.26 -8.30 0.10
CA ASP A 68 16.69 -8.12 0.45
C ASP A 68 17.35 -9.29 1.24
N PRO A 69 17.78 -10.39 0.56
CA PRO A 69 17.56 -10.72 -0.85
C PRO A 69 16.10 -11.15 -1.11
N TYR A 70 15.63 -11.04 -2.37
CA TYR A 70 14.27 -11.48 -2.72
C TYR A 70 14.10 -12.99 -2.50
N ARG A 71 13.25 -13.33 -1.53
CA ARG A 71 13.01 -14.68 -1.06
C ARG A 71 11.53 -14.98 -1.03
N ILE A 72 11.18 -16.11 -1.59
CA ILE A 72 9.83 -16.67 -1.54
C ILE A 72 9.87 -17.78 -0.50
N ILE A 73 9.10 -17.63 0.57
CA ILE A 73 9.10 -18.56 1.71
C ILE A 73 7.76 -19.27 1.74
N VAL A 74 7.78 -20.59 1.61
CA VAL A 74 6.60 -21.45 1.74
C VAL A 74 6.78 -22.33 2.97
N GLU A 75 5.90 -22.17 3.95
CA GLU A 75 5.95 -22.89 5.21
C GLU A 75 4.76 -23.82 5.33
N ILE A 76 5.03 -25.10 5.56
CA ILE A 76 4.02 -26.15 5.72
C ILE A 76 3.92 -26.52 7.20
N ALA A 77 2.79 -26.20 7.82
CA ALA A 77 2.53 -26.45 9.23
C ALA A 77 2.25 -27.94 9.47
N GLY A 78 2.80 -28.48 10.56
CA GLY A 78 2.73 -29.89 10.92
C GLY A 78 3.55 -30.82 10.01
N ALA A 79 4.44 -30.32 9.16
CA ALA A 79 5.13 -31.15 8.17
C ALA A 79 6.38 -31.85 8.72
N ASP A 80 6.66 -33.05 8.21
CA ASP A 80 7.95 -33.73 8.31
C ASP A 80 8.27 -34.46 6.99
N PHE A 81 9.55 -34.76 6.74
CA PHE A 81 9.97 -35.48 5.54
C PHE A 81 9.99 -36.99 5.78
N ASP A 82 9.53 -37.76 4.79
CA ASP A 82 9.88 -39.18 4.71
C ASP A 82 11.42 -39.30 4.61
N PRO A 83 12.07 -40.17 5.40
CA PRO A 83 13.53 -40.34 5.38
C PRO A 83 14.13 -40.68 4.01
N ALA A 84 13.31 -41.14 3.05
CA ALA A 84 13.74 -41.40 1.68
C ALA A 84 13.91 -40.12 0.83
N VAL A 85 13.35 -38.99 1.24
CA VAL A 85 13.42 -37.73 0.50
C VAL A 85 14.78 -37.07 0.70
N LYS A 86 15.49 -36.84 -0.40
CA LYS A 86 16.80 -36.18 -0.38
C LYS A 86 16.64 -34.67 -0.58
N ILE A 87 16.84 -33.90 0.48
CA ILE A 87 16.59 -32.46 0.52
C ILE A 87 17.52 -31.71 -0.45
N GLU A 88 18.75 -32.18 -0.63
CA GLU A 88 19.77 -31.53 -1.46
C GLU A 88 19.49 -31.67 -2.97
N GLU A 89 18.63 -32.62 -3.36
CA GLU A 89 18.31 -32.92 -4.77
C GLU A 89 16.98 -32.29 -5.22
N LEU A 90 16.27 -31.57 -4.33
CA LEU A 90 14.91 -31.09 -4.60
C LEU A 90 14.82 -30.02 -5.70
N LEU A 91 15.81 -29.12 -5.77
CA LEU A 91 15.89 -28.11 -6.82
C LEU A 91 17.21 -28.24 -7.58
N PRO A 92 17.20 -28.78 -8.82
CA PRO A 92 18.38 -28.81 -9.66
C PRO A 92 18.96 -27.41 -9.88
N ARG A 93 20.28 -27.32 -10.09
CA ARG A 93 20.96 -26.05 -10.37
C ARG A 93 20.30 -25.35 -11.56
N ASN A 94 19.87 -24.11 -11.35
CA ASN A 94 19.14 -23.30 -12.31
C ASN A 94 19.51 -21.82 -12.18
N SER A 95 19.02 -20.98 -13.09
CA SER A 95 19.27 -19.53 -13.12
C SER A 95 18.18 -18.69 -12.44
N TYR A 96 17.13 -19.31 -11.91
CA TYR A 96 15.95 -18.63 -11.39
C TYR A 96 15.99 -18.48 -9.87
N ALA A 97 16.29 -19.54 -9.13
CA ALA A 97 16.29 -19.51 -7.66
C ALA A 97 17.23 -20.56 -7.05
N ARG A 98 17.69 -20.28 -5.83
CA ARG A 98 18.33 -21.23 -4.91
C ARG A 98 17.33 -21.62 -3.83
N LEU A 99 17.25 -22.91 -3.50
CA LEU A 99 16.37 -23.43 -2.46
C LEU A 99 17.16 -23.73 -1.19
N ASN A 100 16.66 -23.26 -0.05
CA ASN A 100 17.04 -23.70 1.28
C ASN A 100 15.81 -24.31 1.98
N VAL A 101 15.97 -25.44 2.66
CA VAL A 101 14.87 -26.12 3.35
C VAL A 101 15.22 -26.27 4.82
N THR A 102 14.33 -25.82 5.71
CA THR A 102 14.55 -25.82 7.16
C THR A 102 13.39 -26.52 7.88
N SER A 103 13.70 -27.48 8.75
CA SER A 103 12.72 -28.10 9.65
C SER A 103 12.67 -27.36 10.99
N LEU A 104 11.57 -26.67 11.27
CA LEU A 104 11.35 -25.86 12.46
C LEU A 104 10.64 -26.69 13.55
N LYS A 105 11.39 -27.60 14.19
CA LYS A 105 10.86 -28.53 15.21
C LYS A 105 10.50 -27.87 16.55
N ASN A 106 10.98 -26.65 16.80
CA ASN A 106 10.80 -25.93 18.07
C ASN A 106 9.59 -24.98 18.07
N GLN A 107 8.77 -25.00 17.01
CA GLN A 107 7.53 -24.23 16.91
C GLN A 107 6.33 -25.15 17.17
N ASP A 108 5.20 -24.59 17.62
CA ASP A 108 3.95 -25.32 17.84
C ASP A 108 2.85 -24.76 16.92
N PRO A 109 2.43 -25.48 15.86
CA PRO A 109 2.91 -26.81 15.45
C PRO A 109 4.29 -26.76 14.77
N PRO A 110 5.06 -27.86 14.77
CA PRO A 110 6.33 -27.93 14.03
C PRO A 110 6.07 -27.75 12.53
N SER A 111 7.00 -27.13 11.79
CA SER A 111 6.81 -26.84 10.36
C SER A 111 8.05 -27.15 9.51
N VAL A 112 7.83 -27.27 8.20
CA VAL A 112 8.91 -27.31 7.19
C VAL A 112 8.83 -26.06 6.33
N GLN A 113 9.94 -25.35 6.20
CA GLN A 113 10.06 -24.12 5.44
C GLN A 113 10.91 -24.34 4.19
N PHE A 114 10.36 -24.00 3.03
CA PHE A 114 11.04 -23.93 1.74
C PHE A 114 11.29 -22.46 1.41
N GLU A 115 12.56 -22.05 1.44
CA GLU A 115 13.00 -20.69 1.15
C GLU A 115 13.70 -20.66 -0.21
N PHE A 116 13.06 -20.02 -1.19
CA PHE A 116 13.59 -19.80 -2.52
C PHE A 116 14.20 -18.42 -2.61
N THR A 117 15.53 -18.32 -2.59
CA THR A 117 16.22 -17.07 -2.91
C THR A 117 16.25 -16.89 -4.41
N ALA A 118 15.46 -15.95 -4.92
CA ALA A 118 15.38 -15.66 -6.35
C ALA A 118 16.68 -15.01 -6.84
N ALA A 119 17.03 -15.27 -8.10
CA ALA A 119 18.18 -14.66 -8.75
C ALA A 119 17.91 -13.20 -9.16
N ASN A 120 16.64 -12.84 -9.33
CA ASN A 120 16.17 -11.49 -9.59
C ASN A 120 14.75 -11.30 -9.00
N ASP A 121 14.32 -10.04 -8.94
CA ASP A 121 13.00 -9.59 -8.45
C ASP A 121 11.85 -9.79 -9.46
N THR A 122 12.14 -10.34 -10.65
CA THR A 122 11.14 -10.59 -11.70
C THR A 122 10.61 -12.03 -11.72
N LEU A 123 11.09 -12.88 -10.80
CA LEU A 123 10.60 -14.25 -10.65
C LEU A 123 9.24 -14.26 -9.94
N SER A 124 8.17 -14.41 -10.70
CA SER A 124 6.83 -14.60 -10.14
C SER A 124 6.62 -16.03 -9.64
N TYR A 125 5.75 -16.24 -8.65
CA TYR A 125 5.36 -17.56 -8.18
C TYR A 125 3.86 -17.69 -7.91
N ASP A 126 3.37 -18.92 -7.92
CA ASP A 126 2.01 -19.30 -7.50
C ASP A 126 2.06 -20.63 -6.70
N VAL A 127 1.22 -20.74 -5.68
CA VAL A 127 1.12 -21.94 -4.83
C VAL A 127 -0.30 -22.48 -4.89
N MET A 128 -0.48 -23.64 -5.50
CA MET A 128 -1.77 -24.31 -5.61
C MET A 128 -1.83 -25.56 -4.73
N ARG A 129 -2.96 -25.78 -4.05
CA ARG A 129 -3.23 -27.07 -3.41
C ARG A 129 -3.58 -28.11 -4.47
N VAL A 130 -2.90 -29.25 -4.44
CA VAL A 130 -3.22 -30.42 -5.27
C VAL A 130 -3.66 -31.58 -4.38
N LYS A 131 -4.12 -32.69 -4.97
CA LYS A 131 -4.57 -33.85 -4.19
C LYS A 131 -3.42 -34.37 -3.32
N ASN A 132 -3.61 -34.27 -2.02
CA ASN A 132 -2.64 -34.64 -0.98
C ASN A 132 -1.27 -33.93 -1.12
N GLY A 133 -1.24 -32.63 -1.47
CA GLY A 133 0.03 -31.92 -1.65
C GLY A 133 -0.09 -30.46 -2.10
N LEU A 134 1.04 -29.89 -2.52
CA LEU A 134 1.17 -28.55 -3.10
C LEU A 134 1.87 -28.59 -4.46
N GLU A 135 1.48 -27.71 -5.36
CA GLU A 135 2.21 -27.39 -6.59
C GLU A 135 2.66 -25.93 -6.54
N LEU A 136 3.96 -25.73 -6.69
CA LEU A 136 4.64 -24.44 -6.65
C LEU A 136 5.13 -24.13 -8.06
N SER A 137 4.57 -23.11 -8.71
CA SER A 137 4.99 -22.70 -10.06
C SER A 137 5.75 -21.39 -10.00
N PHE A 138 6.96 -21.36 -10.55
CA PHE A 138 7.80 -20.18 -10.64
C PHE A 138 8.02 -19.83 -12.12
N THR A 139 7.80 -18.57 -12.48
CA THR A 139 7.90 -18.07 -13.85
C THR A 139 8.67 -16.76 -13.89
N ALA A 140 9.77 -16.74 -14.65
CA ALA A 140 10.57 -15.57 -14.95
C ALA A 140 10.01 -14.86 -16.19
N ALA A 141 9.93 -13.53 -16.14
CA ALA A 141 9.57 -12.73 -17.31
C ALA A 141 10.59 -12.96 -18.45
N ALA A 142 10.10 -13.15 -19.67
CA ALA A 142 10.95 -13.43 -20.83
C ALA A 142 11.89 -12.25 -21.12
N VAL A 143 13.18 -12.41 -20.82
CA VAL A 143 14.22 -11.47 -21.25
C VAL A 143 14.50 -11.73 -22.72
N SER A 144 14.24 -10.73 -23.56
CA SER A 144 14.61 -10.75 -24.98
C SER A 144 16.13 -10.84 -25.10
N MET A 145 16.66 -12.02 -25.41
CA MET A 145 18.09 -12.24 -25.59
C MET A 145 18.53 -11.73 -26.97
N THR A 146 19.06 -10.51 -27.03
CA THR A 146 19.91 -10.07 -28.14
C THR A 146 21.39 -10.31 -27.82
N ALA A 147 21.94 -11.34 -28.49
CA ALA A 147 23.33 -11.55 -28.93
C ALA A 147 24.51 -11.28 -27.97
N ALA A 148 25.23 -12.37 -27.64
CA ALA A 148 26.62 -12.36 -27.15
C ALA A 148 27.61 -11.88 -28.23
N PRO A 149 28.82 -11.43 -27.84
CA PRO A 149 30.00 -12.28 -28.06
C PRO A 149 30.93 -12.45 -26.84
N LYS A 150 31.56 -13.64 -26.81
CA LYS A 150 32.63 -14.17 -25.93
C LYS A 150 33.95 -13.40 -26.15
N THR A 151 35.05 -13.48 -25.38
CA THR A 151 35.63 -14.52 -24.50
C THR A 151 36.84 -13.87 -23.80
N GLU A 152 37.10 -14.16 -22.53
CA GLU A 152 38.47 -14.31 -21.99
C GLU A 152 38.42 -15.13 -20.68
N THR A 153 39.34 -16.08 -20.56
CA THR A 153 39.64 -17.04 -19.46
C THR A 153 41.15 -16.87 -19.19
N PRO A 154 41.83 -17.31 -18.09
CA PRO A 154 41.50 -18.32 -17.07
C PRO A 154 42.11 -17.94 -15.66
N PRO A 155 42.58 -18.82 -14.74
CA PRO A 155 42.42 -20.27 -14.52
C PRO A 155 42.05 -20.66 -13.05
N ALA A 156 42.01 -21.98 -12.86
CA ALA A 156 41.58 -22.77 -11.71
C ALA A 156 42.56 -22.90 -10.53
N ASN A 157 42.00 -23.41 -9.44
CA ASN A 157 42.58 -24.20 -8.33
C ASN A 157 43.73 -23.61 -7.50
N GLN A 158 43.44 -23.39 -6.20
CA GLN A 158 44.28 -23.92 -5.12
C GLN A 158 43.39 -24.38 -3.94
N GLU A 159 43.39 -25.69 -3.69
CA GLU A 159 43.10 -26.28 -2.39
C GLU A 159 44.24 -25.89 -1.43
N VAL A 160 43.92 -25.46 -0.21
CA VAL A 160 44.86 -25.48 0.92
C VAL A 160 44.13 -25.98 2.17
N GLU A 161 44.82 -26.91 2.82
CA GLU A 161 44.45 -27.77 3.93
C GLU A 161 44.02 -27.05 5.22
N LEU A 162 43.04 -27.66 5.90
CA LEU A 162 42.70 -27.36 7.29
C LEU A 162 43.74 -28.04 8.20
N ASN A 163 44.66 -27.27 8.77
CA ASN A 163 45.49 -27.69 9.90
C ASN A 163 45.02 -27.00 11.18
N ALA A 164 44.72 -27.84 12.17
CA ALA A 164 44.19 -27.49 13.49
C ALA A 164 45.23 -26.86 14.41
N VAL A 165 44.85 -25.80 15.15
CA VAL A 165 45.31 -25.45 16.52
C VAL A 165 44.21 -24.57 17.17
N PRO A 166 44.16 -24.38 18.50
CA PRO A 166 43.16 -24.98 19.39
C PRO A 166 42.28 -23.95 20.09
N ASP A 167 41.26 -24.46 20.80
CA ASP A 167 40.40 -23.75 21.74
C ASP A 167 41.09 -22.62 22.52
N GLN A 168 40.68 -21.38 22.23
CA GLN A 168 40.69 -20.30 23.20
C GLN A 168 39.29 -19.68 23.25
N LYS A 169 38.58 -19.99 24.34
CA LYS A 169 37.45 -19.20 24.82
C LYS A 169 37.95 -17.78 25.09
N VAL A 170 37.54 -16.82 24.26
CA VAL A 170 37.68 -15.40 24.53
C VAL A 170 36.29 -14.76 24.36
N ASP A 171 36.06 -13.77 25.19
CA ASP A 171 34.79 -13.29 25.72
C ASP A 171 33.87 -12.66 24.66
N LEU A 172 32.77 -13.34 24.32
CA LEU A 172 31.74 -12.85 23.39
C LEU A 172 30.89 -11.71 23.97
N LEU A 173 31.05 -11.37 25.26
CA LEU A 173 30.26 -10.34 25.92
C LEU A 173 30.90 -8.95 25.82
N GLU A 174 32.24 -8.83 25.75
CA GLU A 174 32.94 -7.54 25.65
C GLU A 174 32.81 -6.89 24.25
N GLU A 175 32.76 -7.70 23.18
CA GLU A 175 32.53 -7.21 21.80
C GLU A 175 31.10 -6.71 21.58
N GLN A 176 30.11 -7.33 22.22
CA GLN A 176 28.71 -6.89 22.13
C GLN A 176 28.48 -5.56 22.85
N ILE A 177 29.09 -5.37 24.03
CA ILE A 177 28.98 -4.12 24.79
C ILE A 177 29.65 -2.96 24.03
N SER A 178 30.79 -3.20 23.38
CA SER A 178 31.47 -2.18 22.57
C SER A 178 30.70 -1.76 21.31
N ALA A 179 29.95 -2.68 20.68
CA ALA A 179 29.14 -2.39 19.51
C ALA A 179 27.85 -1.63 19.87
N GLU A 180 27.27 -1.94 21.02
CA GLU A 180 26.04 -1.32 21.51
C GLU A 180 26.28 0.13 21.99
N GLU A 181 27.40 0.39 22.69
CA GLU A 181 27.83 1.75 23.07
C GLU A 181 28.24 2.61 21.86
N ALA A 182 28.83 2.00 20.82
CA ALA A 182 29.18 2.69 19.58
C ALA A 182 27.94 3.04 18.75
N ALA A 183 26.96 2.13 18.70
CA ALA A 183 25.66 2.39 18.10
C ALA A 183 24.97 3.54 18.84
N GLU A 184 24.89 3.50 20.17
CA GLU A 184 24.23 4.51 21.01
C GLU A 184 24.85 5.91 20.83
N LYS A 185 26.18 6.03 20.80
CA LYS A 185 26.87 7.30 20.48
C LYS A 185 26.59 7.79 19.07
N ALA A 186 26.49 6.89 18.09
CA ALA A 186 26.08 7.26 16.74
C ALA A 186 24.63 7.75 16.72
N ARG A 187 23.71 7.11 17.47
CA ARG A 187 22.31 7.56 17.61
C ARG A 187 22.21 8.97 18.22
N ASP A 188 22.99 9.25 19.25
CA ASP A 188 23.05 10.58 19.89
C ASP A 188 23.64 11.66 18.97
N SER A 189 24.57 11.29 18.08
CA SER A 189 25.14 12.25 17.12
C SER A 189 24.12 12.71 16.06
N PHE A 190 23.24 11.82 15.58
CA PHE A 190 22.21 12.15 14.58
C PHE A 190 21.04 12.93 15.18
N SER A 191 20.66 12.64 16.43
CA SER A 191 19.60 13.36 17.15
C SER A 191 19.97 14.81 17.47
N ILE A 192 21.26 15.10 17.69
CA ILE A 192 21.78 16.47 17.86
C ILE A 192 21.74 17.27 16.53
N SER A 193 21.85 16.59 15.38
CA SER A 193 21.82 17.22 14.04
C SER A 193 20.44 17.42 13.44
N GLY A 194 19.35 17.04 14.13
CA GLY A 194 17.98 17.24 13.66
C GLY A 194 17.44 16.15 12.72
N TYR A 195 18.08 14.99 12.66
CA TYR A 195 17.66 13.83 11.88
C TYR A 195 17.08 12.76 12.84
N ASP A 196 15.77 12.85 13.14
CA ASP A 196 15.07 11.98 14.11
C ASP A 196 14.04 11.02 13.47
N ASN A 197 14.07 10.91 12.14
CA ASN A 197 13.15 10.10 11.35
C ASN A 197 13.50 8.59 11.33
N GLU A 198 12.60 7.77 10.77
CA GLU A 198 12.74 6.32 10.68
C GLU A 198 14.06 5.90 10.00
N ARG A 199 14.68 4.83 10.51
CA ARG A 199 16.03 4.42 10.09
C ARG A 199 15.97 3.32 9.06
N ILE A 200 16.82 3.43 8.05
CA ILE A 200 16.91 2.50 6.94
C ILE A 200 18.30 1.88 6.86
N SER A 201 18.33 0.65 6.35
CA SER A 201 19.55 -0.01 5.91
C SER A 201 19.32 -0.45 4.48
N VAL A 202 20.14 0.03 3.56
CA VAL A 202 20.01 -0.22 2.11
C VAL A 202 21.38 -0.42 1.51
N ASP A 203 21.52 -1.37 0.60
CA ASP A 203 22.72 -1.53 -0.22
C ASP A 203 22.35 -1.46 -1.70
N PHE A 204 22.83 -0.41 -2.33
CA PHE A 204 22.59 -0.08 -3.72
C PHE A 204 23.87 -0.28 -4.50
N TYR A 205 23.82 -1.11 -5.53
CA TYR A 205 24.91 -1.26 -6.50
C TYR A 205 24.45 -0.88 -7.90
N LYS A 206 24.94 0.26 -8.40
CA LYS A 206 24.57 0.83 -9.71
C LYS A 206 23.06 0.87 -9.96
N ILE A 207 22.29 1.19 -8.93
CA ILE A 207 20.83 1.31 -9.04
C ILE A 207 20.48 2.62 -9.73
N ASP A 208 19.44 2.61 -10.55
CA ASP A 208 18.87 3.82 -11.15
C ASP A 208 18.28 4.76 -10.08
N LEU A 209 18.50 6.07 -10.23
CA LEU A 209 18.02 7.06 -9.26
C LEU A 209 16.49 7.06 -9.08
N HIS A 210 15.70 6.81 -10.12
CA HIS A 210 14.24 6.71 -9.99
C HIS A 210 13.84 5.51 -9.12
N ASN A 211 14.55 4.38 -9.26
CA ASN A 211 14.30 3.20 -8.45
C ASN A 211 14.68 3.43 -6.97
N VAL A 212 15.72 4.21 -6.72
CA VAL A 212 16.09 4.65 -5.36
C VAL A 212 14.94 5.44 -4.73
N PHE A 213 14.50 6.51 -5.38
CA PHE A 213 13.42 7.35 -4.84
C PHE A 213 12.09 6.59 -4.73
N ARG A 214 11.83 5.62 -5.61
CA ARG A 214 10.68 4.69 -5.47
C ARG A 214 10.75 3.87 -4.19
N LEU A 215 11.94 3.37 -3.80
CA LEU A 215 12.12 2.65 -2.55
C LEU A 215 11.89 3.55 -1.34
N PHE A 216 12.42 4.77 -1.35
CA PHE A 216 12.19 5.74 -0.27
C PHE A 216 10.69 6.03 -0.07
N ARG A 217 9.91 6.11 -1.15
CA ARG A 217 8.45 6.25 -1.07
C ARG A 217 7.78 5.08 -0.34
N GLN A 218 8.27 3.85 -0.55
CA GLN A 218 7.69 2.65 0.08
C GLN A 218 7.99 2.56 1.57
N VAL A 219 9.12 3.12 2.01
CA VAL A 219 9.54 3.08 3.42
C VAL A 219 8.95 4.25 4.22
N THR A 220 8.76 5.42 3.61
CA THR A 220 8.47 6.68 4.34
C THR A 220 6.99 7.10 4.32
N ASP A 221 6.12 6.37 3.62
CA ASP A 221 4.72 6.75 3.32
C ASP A 221 4.57 8.14 2.64
N LEU A 222 5.66 8.73 2.16
CA LEU A 222 5.68 10.01 1.45
C LEU A 222 5.47 9.82 -0.05
N ASN A 223 4.75 10.73 -0.68
CA ASN A 223 4.66 10.78 -2.13
C ASN A 223 5.95 11.39 -2.71
N ILE A 224 6.85 10.58 -3.26
CA ILE A 224 8.05 11.10 -3.93
C ILE A 224 7.81 11.17 -5.45
N ILE A 225 7.97 12.36 -6.02
CA ILE A 225 7.90 12.65 -7.45
C ILE A 225 9.31 12.95 -7.94
N VAL A 226 9.75 12.27 -8.98
CA VAL A 226 11.08 12.46 -9.58
C VAL A 226 10.89 13.08 -10.96
N ASP A 227 11.56 14.20 -11.22
CA ASP A 227 11.55 14.87 -12.52
C ASP A 227 12.20 13.97 -13.58
N GLU A 228 11.65 13.95 -14.79
CA GLU A 228 12.16 13.12 -15.91
C GLU A 228 13.64 13.39 -16.22
N ALA A 229 14.14 14.61 -15.95
CA ALA A 229 15.53 14.97 -16.17
C ALA A 229 16.51 14.38 -15.12
N VAL A 230 16.02 13.67 -14.10
CA VAL A 230 16.86 13.01 -13.08
C VAL A 230 17.42 11.72 -13.66
N GLU A 231 18.55 11.81 -14.35
CA GLU A 231 19.23 10.64 -14.91
C GLU A 231 20.46 10.27 -14.08
N GLY A 232 20.73 8.97 -13.97
CA GLY A 232 21.96 8.48 -13.36
C GLY A 232 21.77 7.21 -12.54
N SER A 233 22.88 6.65 -12.11
CA SER A 233 22.90 5.52 -11.18
C SER A 233 23.81 5.82 -10.01
N ILE A 234 23.46 5.26 -8.85
CA ILE A 234 24.23 5.44 -7.61
C ILE A 234 24.64 4.09 -7.04
N THR A 235 25.76 4.09 -6.32
CA THR A 235 26.20 2.97 -5.48
C THR A 235 26.34 3.50 -4.06
N LEU A 236 25.59 2.94 -3.12
CA LEU A 236 25.47 3.46 -1.77
C LEU A 236 25.11 2.33 -0.81
N ALA A 237 25.86 2.17 0.27
CA ALA A 237 25.54 1.24 1.36
C ALA A 237 25.32 2.04 2.64
N LEU A 238 24.14 1.89 3.22
CA LEU A 238 23.72 2.55 4.46
C LEU A 238 23.30 1.48 5.47
N THR A 239 23.64 1.68 6.74
CA THR A 239 23.30 0.78 7.83
C THR A 239 22.85 1.58 9.03
N ASP A 240 21.60 1.37 9.45
CA ASP A 240 20.96 2.07 10.58
C ASP A 240 21.02 3.61 10.46
N VAL A 241 20.69 4.14 9.27
CA VAL A 241 20.79 5.57 8.95
C VAL A 241 19.39 6.20 8.86
N PRO A 242 19.11 7.37 9.48
CA PRO A 242 17.85 8.09 9.28
C PRO A 242 17.57 8.33 7.78
N TRP A 243 16.35 8.04 7.32
CA TRP A 243 16.04 8.07 5.89
C TRP A 243 16.17 9.47 5.28
N ASP A 244 15.92 10.52 6.05
CA ASP A 244 16.04 11.92 5.64
C ASP A 244 17.50 12.31 5.39
N PHE A 245 18.41 11.87 6.26
CA PHE A 245 19.85 12.01 6.06
C PHE A 245 20.34 11.20 4.86
N ALA A 246 19.85 9.97 4.71
CA ALA A 246 20.14 9.13 3.54
C ALA A 246 19.71 9.79 2.23
N LEU A 247 18.51 10.38 2.22
CA LEU A 247 17.97 11.13 1.10
C LEU A 247 18.86 12.34 0.77
N ASP A 248 19.27 13.12 1.77
CA ASP A 248 20.15 14.29 1.58
C ASP A 248 21.52 13.89 1.00
N ILE A 249 22.08 12.74 1.40
CA ILE A 249 23.32 12.20 0.81
C ILE A 249 23.12 11.91 -0.67
N ILE A 250 22.04 11.21 -1.02
CA ILE A 250 21.74 10.84 -2.41
C ILE A 250 21.58 12.10 -3.27
N LEU A 251 20.84 13.09 -2.79
CA LEU A 251 20.65 14.35 -3.50
C LEU A 251 21.97 15.08 -3.73
N ASN A 252 22.85 15.12 -2.73
CA ASN A 252 24.17 15.76 -2.87
C ASN A 252 25.10 15.01 -3.83
N LEU A 253 25.10 13.68 -3.80
CA LEU A 253 25.95 12.85 -4.67
C LEU A 253 25.51 12.89 -6.14
N ALA A 254 24.21 12.98 -6.38
CA ALA A 254 23.62 13.01 -7.72
C ALA A 254 23.41 14.44 -8.27
N ASP A 255 23.89 15.48 -7.56
CA ASP A 255 23.68 16.90 -7.86
C ASP A 255 22.20 17.27 -8.12
N LEU A 256 21.34 16.80 -7.22
CA LEU A 256 19.91 17.02 -7.23
C LEU A 256 19.50 17.98 -6.11
N LYS A 257 18.29 18.54 -6.24
CA LYS A 257 17.58 19.28 -5.20
C LYS A 257 16.23 18.63 -4.92
N LYS A 258 15.68 18.93 -3.76
CA LYS A 258 14.31 18.60 -3.39
C LYS A 258 13.54 19.85 -3.00
N GLU A 259 12.25 19.84 -3.29
CA GLU A 259 11.26 20.76 -2.72
C GLU A 259 10.22 19.91 -2.00
N GLU A 260 9.92 20.29 -0.76
CA GLU A 260 9.00 19.55 0.11
C GLU A 260 7.72 20.37 0.31
N GLN A 261 6.57 19.76 0.05
CA GLN A 261 5.27 20.37 0.29
C GLN A 261 4.24 19.32 0.74
N HIS A 262 3.67 19.49 1.94
CA HIS A 262 2.70 18.57 2.55
C HIS A 262 3.22 17.12 2.72
N ASN A 263 2.65 16.16 2.00
CA ASN A 263 3.06 14.74 1.97
C ASN A 263 3.86 14.41 0.70
N THR A 264 4.36 15.42 -0.01
CA THR A 264 5.00 15.23 -1.31
C THR A 264 6.40 15.84 -1.33
N ILE A 265 7.36 15.06 -1.81
CA ILE A 265 8.73 15.51 -2.10
C ILE A 265 8.91 15.47 -3.62
N VAL A 266 9.31 16.58 -4.22
CA VAL A 266 9.69 16.62 -5.65
C VAL A 266 11.21 16.68 -5.74
N VAL A 267 11.81 15.76 -6.47
CA VAL A 267 13.25 15.66 -6.71
C VAL A 267 13.57 16.04 -8.15
N TYR A 268 14.54 16.94 -8.35
CA TYR A 268 14.89 17.48 -9.66
C TYR A 268 16.38 17.87 -9.74
N PRO A 269 16.97 17.99 -10.95
CA PRO A 269 18.36 18.43 -11.12
C PRO A 269 18.63 19.81 -10.53
N LYS A 270 19.80 20.01 -9.91
CA LYS A 270 20.11 21.22 -9.15
C LYS A 270 20.21 22.50 -9.98
N ASP A 271 20.49 22.37 -11.27
CA ASP A 271 20.56 23.42 -12.28
C ASP A 271 19.19 23.81 -12.86
N LYS A 272 18.15 23.01 -12.57
CA LYS A 272 16.76 23.30 -12.88
C LYS A 272 16.10 24.05 -11.72
N GLU A 273 15.24 25.00 -12.06
CA GLU A 273 14.35 25.63 -11.07
C GLU A 273 13.00 24.91 -11.13
N PHE A 274 12.62 24.27 -10.03
CA PHE A 274 11.30 23.71 -9.86
C PHE A 274 10.42 24.76 -9.19
N ILE A 275 9.33 25.11 -9.87
CA ILE A 275 8.29 25.97 -9.32
C ILE A 275 7.11 25.05 -9.09
N TRP A 276 6.69 24.91 -7.83
CA TRP A 276 5.44 24.25 -7.52
C TRP A 276 4.36 24.87 -8.39
N PRO A 277 3.66 24.07 -9.22
CA PRO A 277 2.52 24.59 -9.92
C PRO A 277 1.60 25.15 -8.84
N SER A 278 1.19 26.41 -8.96
CA SER A 278 0.11 26.97 -8.14
C SER A 278 -1.15 26.08 -8.19
N ASN A 279 -1.17 25.18 -9.18
CA ASN A 279 -2.21 24.23 -9.52
C ASN A 279 -1.87 22.77 -9.11
N ALA A 280 -0.77 22.48 -8.42
CA ALA A 280 -0.50 21.13 -7.88
C ALA A 280 -1.22 20.90 -6.55
N GLU A 281 -1.55 21.99 -5.84
CA GLU A 281 -2.58 22.01 -4.79
C GLU A 281 -4.01 21.91 -5.37
N ASP A 282 -4.15 22.01 -6.71
CA ASP A 282 -5.44 22.13 -7.39
C ASP A 282 -6.00 20.82 -7.93
N ASN A 283 -5.25 19.72 -7.94
CA ASN A 283 -5.85 18.44 -8.23
C ASN A 283 -6.40 17.89 -6.92
N LEU A 284 -7.73 17.80 -6.83
CA LEU A 284 -8.42 17.16 -5.70
C LEU A 284 -7.91 15.72 -5.61
N SER A 285 -6.91 15.50 -4.75
CA SER A 285 -6.29 14.20 -4.56
C SER A 285 -7.33 13.28 -3.92
N PHE A 286 -7.51 12.13 -4.56
CA PHE A 286 -8.55 11.18 -4.26
C PHE A 286 -7.91 9.91 -3.68
N GLU A 287 -8.24 9.59 -2.43
CA GLU A 287 -8.01 8.26 -1.86
C GLU A 287 -9.24 7.40 -2.14
N ALA A 288 -9.04 6.32 -2.88
CA ALA A 288 -10.11 5.40 -3.26
C ALA A 288 -10.43 4.45 -2.10
N ASP A 289 -11.63 4.54 -1.52
CA ASP A 289 -12.19 3.41 -0.80
C ASP A 289 -12.50 2.29 -1.80
N VAL A 290 -11.71 1.21 -1.72
CA VAL A 290 -11.76 0.02 -2.59
C VAL A 290 -12.97 -0.85 -2.19
N GLU A 291 -14.18 -0.39 -2.47
CA GLU A 291 -15.39 -1.14 -2.07
C GLU A 291 -16.16 -1.77 -3.25
N VAL A 292 -15.75 -1.56 -4.51
CA VAL A 292 -16.65 -1.84 -5.64
C VAL A 292 -16.69 -3.31 -6.11
N VAL A 293 -15.74 -4.19 -5.75
CA VAL A 293 -15.60 -5.46 -6.52
C VAL A 293 -15.70 -6.76 -5.72
N LYS A 294 -15.65 -6.75 -4.38
CA LYS A 294 -15.83 -7.99 -3.59
C LYS A 294 -17.22 -8.61 -3.78
N GLU A 295 -18.26 -7.80 -4.00
CA GLU A 295 -19.63 -8.30 -4.13
C GLU A 295 -19.95 -8.95 -5.48
N GLN A 296 -19.16 -8.69 -6.54
CA GLN A 296 -19.46 -9.22 -7.88
C GLN A 296 -18.80 -10.58 -8.16
N ALA A 297 -17.79 -10.98 -7.38
CA ALA A 297 -17.15 -12.29 -7.48
C ALA A 297 -17.94 -13.41 -6.78
N LEU A 298 -18.85 -13.07 -5.85
CA LEU A 298 -19.66 -14.03 -5.08
C LEU A 298 -20.94 -14.50 -5.78
N LEU A 299 -21.19 -14.07 -7.02
CA LEU A 299 -22.41 -14.38 -7.80
C LEU A 299 -22.17 -15.39 -8.95
N ILE A 300 -21.17 -16.27 -8.83
CA ILE A 300 -20.90 -17.31 -9.85
C ILE A 300 -21.81 -18.55 -9.65
N GLU A 301 -22.57 -18.65 -8.55
CA GLU A 301 -23.50 -19.78 -8.35
C GLU A 301 -24.83 -19.65 -9.13
N GLU A 302 -25.13 -18.49 -9.74
CA GLU A 302 -26.33 -18.30 -10.58
C GLU A 302 -25.99 -17.92 -12.03
N SER A 303 -25.43 -18.85 -12.82
CA SER A 303 -25.29 -18.60 -14.27
C SER A 303 -25.39 -19.85 -15.13
N THR A 304 -26.60 -20.39 -15.29
CA THR A 304 -26.93 -21.24 -16.44
C THR A 304 -27.61 -20.46 -17.58
N ASN A 305 -27.71 -19.12 -17.49
CA ASN A 305 -28.48 -18.33 -18.47
C ASN A 305 -27.97 -16.89 -18.75
N GLN A 306 -26.70 -16.57 -18.49
CA GLN A 306 -26.16 -15.23 -18.81
C GLN A 306 -25.58 -15.19 -20.24
N PRO A 307 -25.74 -14.08 -20.98
CA PRO A 307 -25.11 -13.88 -22.30
C PRO A 307 -23.59 -14.08 -22.25
N GLU A 308 -23.03 -14.68 -23.30
CA GLU A 308 -21.61 -15.01 -23.40
C GLU A 308 -20.72 -13.78 -23.24
N GLU A 309 -21.15 -12.63 -23.75
CA GLU A 309 -20.45 -11.35 -23.65
C GLU A 309 -20.34 -10.85 -22.20
N ILE A 310 -21.38 -11.09 -21.39
CA ILE A 310 -21.36 -10.69 -19.97
C ILE A 310 -20.42 -11.58 -19.18
N MET A 311 -20.34 -12.88 -19.51
CA MET A 311 -19.37 -13.79 -18.90
C MET A 311 -17.94 -13.37 -19.23
N LYS A 312 -17.65 -13.06 -20.51
CA LYS A 312 -16.35 -12.52 -20.93
C LYS A 312 -16.04 -11.20 -20.23
N ALA A 313 -17.00 -10.28 -20.12
CA ALA A 313 -16.82 -9.03 -19.41
C ALA A 313 -16.39 -9.25 -17.95
N LYS A 314 -17.04 -10.18 -17.24
CA LYS A 314 -16.70 -10.53 -15.85
C LYS A 314 -15.29 -11.12 -15.72
N GLU A 315 -14.92 -12.02 -16.64
CA GLU A 315 -13.56 -12.57 -16.68
C GLU A 315 -12.50 -11.47 -16.91
N THR A 316 -12.77 -10.55 -17.84
CA THR A 316 -11.89 -9.41 -18.12
C THR A 316 -11.80 -8.46 -16.92
N MET A 317 -12.91 -8.19 -16.23
CA MET A 317 -12.90 -7.39 -14.98
C MET A 317 -12.03 -8.03 -13.88
N LEU A 318 -12.03 -9.36 -13.77
CA LEU A 318 -11.18 -10.05 -12.80
C LEU A 318 -9.69 -9.92 -13.15
N LYS A 319 -9.34 -9.95 -14.44
CA LYS A 319 -7.97 -9.66 -14.89
C LYS A 319 -7.60 -8.21 -14.58
N ALA A 320 -8.50 -7.27 -14.86
CA ALA A 320 -8.30 -5.85 -14.57
C ALA A 320 -8.03 -5.60 -13.08
N GLN A 321 -8.80 -6.26 -12.20
CA GLN A 321 -8.61 -6.19 -10.75
C GLN A 321 -7.26 -6.72 -10.31
N LYS A 322 -6.79 -7.82 -10.91
CA LYS A 322 -5.46 -8.37 -10.62
C LYS A 322 -4.34 -7.42 -11.05
N ALA A 323 -4.48 -6.77 -12.21
CA ALA A 323 -3.54 -5.74 -12.66
C ALA A 323 -3.55 -4.53 -11.71
N GLU A 324 -4.73 -4.07 -11.28
CA GLU A 324 -4.84 -2.97 -10.32
C GLU A 324 -4.18 -3.31 -8.97
N GLN A 325 -4.35 -4.53 -8.46
CA GLN A 325 -3.72 -4.98 -7.21
C GLN A 325 -2.20 -5.04 -7.30
N LYS A 326 -1.65 -5.24 -8.49
CA LYS A 326 -0.20 -5.17 -8.77
C LYS A 326 0.30 -3.74 -8.92
N GLY A 327 -0.59 -2.76 -9.00
CA GLY A 327 -0.25 -1.37 -9.29
C GLY A 327 -0.11 -1.07 -10.79
N ASP A 328 -0.44 -2.01 -11.66
CA ASP A 328 -0.37 -1.86 -13.12
C ASP A 328 -1.65 -1.14 -13.62
N TYR A 329 -1.77 0.15 -13.30
CA TYR A 329 -3.01 0.90 -13.48
C TYR A 329 -3.38 1.13 -14.95
N GLU A 330 -2.41 1.23 -15.85
CA GLU A 330 -2.58 1.34 -17.30
C GLU A 330 -3.19 0.06 -17.89
N ASP A 331 -2.65 -1.09 -17.50
CA ASP A 331 -3.19 -2.40 -17.92
C ASP A 331 -4.56 -2.65 -17.31
N ALA A 332 -4.74 -2.28 -16.04
CA ALA A 332 -6.02 -2.38 -15.35
C ALA A 332 -7.11 -1.57 -16.06
N VAL A 333 -6.84 -0.30 -16.40
CA VAL A 333 -7.83 0.54 -17.07
C VAL A 333 -8.14 0.04 -18.48
N ALA A 334 -7.15 -0.46 -19.22
CA ALA A 334 -7.36 -1.03 -20.55
C ALA A 334 -8.27 -2.27 -20.49
N LEU A 335 -8.05 -3.16 -19.53
CA LEU A 335 -8.91 -4.32 -19.30
C LEU A 335 -10.31 -3.92 -18.83
N TYR A 336 -10.44 -2.90 -17.98
CA TYR A 336 -11.77 -2.38 -17.60
C TYR A 336 -12.50 -1.75 -18.78
N GLU A 337 -11.81 -1.03 -19.68
CA GLU A 337 -12.40 -0.51 -20.92
C GLU A 337 -12.90 -1.65 -21.82
N GLU A 338 -12.09 -2.70 -22.02
CA GLU A 338 -12.50 -3.91 -22.77
C GLU A 338 -13.75 -4.56 -22.14
N ALA A 339 -13.76 -4.72 -20.81
CA ALA A 339 -14.94 -5.25 -20.11
C ALA A 339 -16.18 -4.36 -20.27
N TYR A 340 -16.00 -3.04 -20.34
CA TYR A 340 -17.10 -2.10 -20.58
C TYR A 340 -17.64 -2.20 -22.00
N GLU A 341 -16.78 -2.43 -23.01
CA GLU A 341 -17.22 -2.68 -24.39
C GLU A 341 -18.10 -3.93 -24.49
N LEU A 342 -17.75 -4.98 -23.74
CA LEU A 342 -18.53 -6.21 -23.65
C LEU A 342 -19.83 -6.04 -22.85
N TRP A 343 -19.86 -5.11 -21.88
CA TRP A 343 -21.02 -4.86 -21.04
C TRP A 343 -21.33 -3.35 -20.84
N PRO A 344 -21.73 -2.62 -21.90
CA PRO A 344 -21.83 -1.14 -21.90
C PRO A 344 -22.99 -0.58 -21.08
N LYS A 345 -23.87 -1.46 -20.57
CA LYS A 345 -24.97 -1.09 -19.66
C LYS A 345 -24.56 -1.11 -18.19
N ASN A 346 -23.38 -1.62 -17.85
CA ASN A 346 -22.91 -1.70 -16.48
C ASN A 346 -22.23 -0.38 -16.06
N SER A 347 -22.98 0.48 -15.38
CA SER A 347 -22.48 1.78 -14.88
C SER A 347 -21.32 1.64 -13.88
N LYS A 348 -21.26 0.52 -13.15
CA LYS A 348 -20.19 0.28 -12.16
C LYS A 348 -18.81 0.15 -12.81
N ILE A 349 -18.73 -0.44 -14.01
CA ILE A 349 -17.46 -0.52 -14.76
C ILE A 349 -17.03 0.88 -15.19
N ALA A 350 -17.95 1.69 -15.74
CA ALA A 350 -17.66 3.07 -16.13
C ALA A 350 -17.19 3.93 -14.93
N ASN A 351 -17.81 3.78 -13.76
CA ASN A 351 -17.34 4.42 -12.52
C ASN A 351 -15.92 4.00 -12.15
N LYS A 352 -15.60 2.71 -12.25
CA LYS A 352 -14.28 2.18 -11.94
C LYS A 352 -13.21 2.74 -12.88
N ILE A 353 -13.53 2.84 -14.18
CA ILE A 353 -12.64 3.46 -15.17
C ILE A 353 -12.43 4.94 -14.86
N ALA A 354 -13.50 5.70 -14.60
CA ALA A 354 -13.40 7.11 -14.26
C ALA A 354 -12.56 7.35 -13.01
N ASN A 355 -12.71 6.48 -12.01
CA ASN A 355 -11.93 6.48 -10.78
C ASN A 355 -10.43 6.30 -11.02
N LEU A 356 -10.04 5.28 -11.80
CA LEU A 356 -8.64 5.02 -12.15
C LEU A 356 -8.03 6.20 -12.93
N TYR A 357 -8.79 6.77 -13.87
CA TYR A 357 -8.33 7.93 -14.61
C TYR A 357 -8.10 9.16 -13.72
N LEU A 358 -8.92 9.40 -12.69
CA LEU A 358 -8.69 10.51 -11.76
C LEU A 358 -7.58 10.23 -10.76
N GLY A 359 -7.65 9.09 -10.07
CA GLY A 359 -6.85 8.82 -8.88
C GLY A 359 -5.48 8.20 -9.15
N ARG A 360 -5.23 7.68 -10.36
CA ARG A 360 -3.98 6.98 -10.69
C ARG A 360 -3.30 7.49 -11.94
N LEU A 361 -4.07 7.77 -13.00
CA LEU A 361 -3.53 8.14 -14.32
C LEU A 361 -3.57 9.64 -14.61
N ASN A 362 -4.22 10.44 -13.75
CA ASN A 362 -4.36 11.89 -13.89
C ASN A 362 -4.93 12.35 -15.25
N MET A 363 -5.89 11.59 -15.81
CA MET A 363 -6.51 11.86 -17.12
C MET A 363 -7.95 12.38 -16.97
N SER A 364 -8.10 13.64 -16.57
CA SER A 364 -9.41 14.28 -16.33
C SER A 364 -10.39 14.16 -17.51
N SER A 365 -9.91 14.24 -18.76
CA SER A 365 -10.77 14.13 -19.96
C SER A 365 -11.40 12.75 -20.14
N ARG A 366 -10.62 11.70 -19.89
CA ARG A 366 -11.11 10.32 -19.93
C ARG A 366 -12.04 10.04 -18.75
N ALA A 367 -11.67 10.53 -17.57
CA ALA A 367 -12.52 10.42 -16.39
C ALA A 367 -13.89 11.08 -16.58
N GLN A 368 -13.92 12.30 -17.13
CA GLN A 368 -15.15 13.01 -17.46
C GLN A 368 -16.04 12.16 -18.38
N TYR A 369 -15.45 11.55 -19.43
CA TYR A 369 -16.19 10.73 -20.38
C TYR A 369 -16.89 9.54 -19.70
N PHE A 370 -16.15 8.74 -18.92
CA PHE A 370 -16.72 7.55 -18.29
C PHE A 370 -17.66 7.87 -17.13
N ALA A 371 -17.38 8.92 -16.35
CA ALA A 371 -18.29 9.39 -15.32
C ALA A 371 -19.63 9.86 -15.93
N LYS A 372 -19.59 10.57 -17.07
CA LYS A 372 -20.79 10.92 -17.83
C LYS A 372 -21.54 9.69 -18.34
N LYS A 373 -20.84 8.69 -18.86
CA LYS A 373 -21.45 7.43 -19.30
C LYS A 373 -22.17 6.70 -18.16
N SER A 374 -21.61 6.76 -16.96
CA SER A 374 -22.27 6.22 -15.77
C SER A 374 -23.54 7.00 -15.42
N LEU A 375 -23.49 8.34 -15.40
CA LEU A 375 -24.65 9.22 -15.16
C LEU A 375 -25.76 9.09 -16.21
N GLU A 376 -25.41 8.83 -17.48
CA GLU A 376 -26.37 8.54 -18.55
C GLU A 376 -27.19 7.25 -18.27
N ARG A 377 -26.64 6.32 -17.48
CA ARG A 377 -27.31 5.07 -17.08
C ARG A 377 -28.04 5.20 -15.76
N ASP A 378 -27.40 5.82 -14.78
CA ASP A 378 -27.97 6.12 -13.48
C ASP A 378 -27.76 7.61 -13.15
N PRO A 379 -28.75 8.46 -13.47
CA PRO A 379 -28.67 9.89 -13.18
C PRO A 379 -28.60 10.22 -11.69
N SER A 380 -28.86 9.27 -10.79
CA SER A 380 -28.81 9.45 -9.34
C SER A 380 -27.50 8.99 -8.70
N ASP A 381 -26.57 8.44 -9.51
CA ASP A 381 -25.30 7.91 -9.02
C ASP A 381 -24.41 9.04 -8.48
N THR A 382 -24.33 9.11 -7.16
CA THR A 382 -23.55 10.13 -6.44
C THR A 382 -22.04 9.95 -6.61
N LYS A 383 -21.55 8.72 -6.86
CA LYS A 383 -20.11 8.46 -7.13
C LYS A 383 -19.74 8.93 -8.53
N ALA A 384 -20.59 8.65 -9.51
CA ALA A 384 -20.42 9.15 -10.86
C ALA A 384 -20.46 10.69 -10.90
N ALA A 385 -21.39 11.30 -10.15
CA ALA A 385 -21.47 12.75 -10.00
C ALA A 385 -20.19 13.33 -9.38
N LEU A 386 -19.63 12.69 -8.35
CA LEU A 386 -18.35 13.10 -7.77
C LEU A 386 -17.22 13.08 -8.80
N TYR A 387 -17.02 11.96 -9.51
CA TYR A 387 -15.96 11.84 -10.50
C TYR A 387 -16.13 12.83 -11.65
N TYR A 388 -17.36 13.05 -12.10
CA TYR A 388 -17.65 14.05 -13.12
C TYR A 388 -17.34 15.47 -12.63
N ALA A 389 -17.72 15.81 -11.39
CA ALA A 389 -17.45 17.11 -10.78
C ALA A 389 -15.94 17.39 -10.63
N ILE A 390 -15.17 16.42 -10.13
CA ILE A 390 -13.71 16.53 -10.00
C ILE A 390 -13.07 16.68 -11.39
N SER A 391 -13.50 15.89 -12.37
CA SER A 391 -12.98 15.98 -13.74
C SER A 391 -13.22 17.37 -14.34
N LEU A 392 -14.41 17.93 -14.14
CA LEU A 392 -14.76 19.29 -14.56
C LEU A 392 -13.93 20.36 -13.83
N ALA A 393 -13.73 20.19 -12.52
CA ALA A 393 -12.92 21.11 -11.71
C ALA A 393 -11.45 21.14 -12.17
N ASN A 394 -10.87 19.97 -12.44
CA ASN A 394 -9.50 19.85 -12.98
C ASN A 394 -9.38 20.44 -14.40
N MET A 395 -10.49 20.63 -15.12
CA MET A 395 -10.55 21.33 -16.40
C MET A 395 -10.98 22.80 -16.29
N GLU A 396 -11.00 23.36 -15.07
CA GLU A 396 -11.40 24.74 -14.78
C GLU A 396 -12.86 25.08 -15.18
N LYS A 397 -13.73 24.07 -15.34
CA LYS A 397 -15.16 24.26 -15.61
C LYS A 397 -15.94 24.47 -14.32
N VAL A 398 -15.66 25.58 -13.65
CA VAL A 398 -16.11 25.87 -12.27
C VAL A 398 -17.64 25.79 -12.11
N SER A 399 -18.41 26.43 -12.99
CA SER A 399 -19.86 26.50 -12.89
C SER A 399 -20.52 25.11 -13.01
N GLU A 400 -20.05 24.31 -13.98
CA GLU A 400 -20.55 22.94 -14.18
C GLU A 400 -20.11 22.03 -13.03
N ALA A 401 -18.86 22.13 -12.59
CA ALA A 401 -18.35 21.32 -11.48
C ALA A 401 -19.19 21.52 -10.20
N MET A 402 -19.59 22.77 -9.92
CA MET A 402 -20.42 23.12 -8.77
C MET A 402 -21.77 22.38 -8.75
N GLU A 403 -22.40 22.20 -9.90
CA GLU A 403 -23.69 21.50 -10.01
C GLU A 403 -23.54 20.02 -9.61
N TYR A 404 -22.54 19.35 -10.17
CA TYR A 404 -22.31 17.92 -9.90
C TYR A 404 -21.71 17.67 -8.52
N PHE A 405 -20.96 18.62 -7.95
CA PHE A 405 -20.58 18.53 -6.55
C PHE A 405 -21.79 18.56 -5.61
N ASN A 406 -22.76 19.44 -5.85
CA ASN A 406 -24.02 19.45 -5.07
C ASN A 406 -24.76 18.12 -5.18
N GLN A 407 -24.78 17.51 -6.36
CA GLN A 407 -25.36 16.19 -6.55
C GLN A 407 -24.57 15.10 -5.80
N SER A 408 -23.24 15.14 -5.83
CA SER A 408 -22.39 14.13 -5.20
C SER A 408 -22.59 14.01 -3.68
N VAL A 409 -22.99 15.11 -3.03
CA VAL A 409 -23.26 15.15 -1.58
C VAL A 409 -24.74 14.93 -1.23
N SER A 410 -25.58 14.55 -2.19
CA SER A 410 -27.02 14.31 -1.95
C SER A 410 -27.35 12.98 -1.28
N GLY A 411 -26.37 12.07 -1.17
CA GLY A 411 -26.51 10.80 -0.46
C GLY A 411 -26.85 10.98 1.03
N THR A 412 -27.43 9.97 1.66
CA THR A 412 -27.74 9.97 3.10
C THR A 412 -27.19 8.70 3.77
N PRO A 413 -26.07 8.80 4.53
CA PRO A 413 -25.22 9.98 4.69
C PRO A 413 -24.46 10.33 3.41
N PRO A 414 -24.05 11.61 3.20
CA PRO A 414 -23.23 12.00 2.05
C PRO A 414 -21.85 11.33 2.14
N MET A 415 -21.30 10.83 1.03
CA MET A 415 -20.00 10.15 1.04
C MET A 415 -18.86 11.05 1.55
N LYS A 416 -17.91 10.46 2.27
CA LYS A 416 -16.76 11.14 2.87
C LYS A 416 -15.97 11.94 1.84
N GLU A 417 -15.69 11.30 0.71
CA GLU A 417 -14.85 11.80 -0.38
C GLU A 417 -15.52 13.01 -1.03
N ALA A 418 -16.82 12.95 -1.30
CA ALA A 418 -17.56 14.07 -1.87
C ALA A 418 -17.56 15.29 -0.96
N LEU A 419 -17.71 15.11 0.35
CA LEU A 419 -17.66 16.23 1.30
C LEU A 419 -16.29 16.90 1.31
N ILE A 420 -15.21 16.13 1.36
CA ILE A 420 -13.84 16.67 1.38
C ILE A 420 -13.51 17.31 0.03
N SER A 421 -13.74 16.62 -1.08
CA SER A 421 -13.43 17.13 -2.42
C SER A 421 -14.24 18.38 -2.73
N TYR A 422 -15.52 18.42 -2.34
CA TYR A 422 -16.34 19.61 -2.54
C TYR A 422 -15.89 20.76 -1.64
N ALA A 423 -15.52 20.49 -0.38
CA ALA A 423 -15.00 21.53 0.51
C ALA A 423 -13.71 22.17 -0.04
N ALA A 424 -12.76 21.35 -0.51
CA ALA A 424 -11.54 21.84 -1.13
C ALA A 424 -11.81 22.62 -2.42
N PHE A 425 -12.75 22.16 -3.26
CA PHE A 425 -13.20 22.91 -4.43
C PHE A 425 -13.80 24.27 -4.05
N CYS A 426 -14.63 24.33 -3.01
CA CYS A 426 -15.18 25.57 -2.49
C CYS A 426 -14.12 26.52 -1.94
N GLU A 427 -13.13 26.02 -1.21
CA GLU A 427 -12.02 26.82 -0.68
C GLU A 427 -11.23 27.50 -1.80
N ARG A 428 -10.90 26.76 -2.86
CA ARG A 428 -10.19 27.25 -4.06
C ARG A 428 -10.99 28.29 -4.83
N ASN A 429 -12.32 28.17 -4.84
CA ASN A 429 -13.22 29.07 -5.55
C ASN A 429 -13.81 30.17 -4.65
N ASP A 430 -13.11 30.50 -3.56
CA ASP A 430 -13.45 31.59 -2.62
C ASP A 430 -14.87 31.48 -2.03
N LYS A 431 -15.29 30.26 -1.68
CA LYS A 431 -16.56 29.96 -0.99
C LYS A 431 -16.33 29.31 0.38
N PRO A 432 -15.66 30.02 1.32
CA PRO A 432 -15.27 29.45 2.60
C PRO A 432 -16.47 29.04 3.48
N ASP A 433 -17.59 29.75 3.41
CA ASP A 433 -18.80 29.41 4.19
C ASP A 433 -19.37 28.03 3.80
N VAL A 434 -19.37 27.73 2.50
CA VAL A 434 -19.84 26.44 1.98
C VAL A 434 -18.85 25.34 2.37
N ALA A 435 -17.54 25.60 2.24
CA ALA A 435 -16.50 24.67 2.65
C ALA A 435 -16.60 24.31 4.15
N LEU A 436 -16.75 25.30 5.03
CA LEU A 436 -16.93 25.08 6.47
C LEU A 436 -18.17 24.24 6.78
N LYS A 437 -19.29 24.48 6.09
CA LYS A 437 -20.51 23.68 6.24
C LYS A 437 -20.31 22.22 5.82
N LEU A 438 -19.60 21.99 4.71
CA LEU A 438 -19.29 20.64 4.21
C LEU A 438 -18.37 19.89 5.19
N LEU A 439 -17.32 20.54 5.69
CA LEU A 439 -16.41 19.97 6.70
C LEU A 439 -17.12 19.70 8.04
N GLY A 440 -18.07 20.56 8.44
CA GLY A 440 -18.94 20.31 9.59
C GLY A 440 -19.86 19.09 9.38
N THR A 441 -20.40 18.94 8.18
CA THR A 441 -21.21 17.78 7.79
C THR A 441 -20.38 16.51 7.83
N TYR A 442 -19.13 16.55 7.35
CA TYR A 442 -18.19 15.43 7.44
C TYR A 442 -17.98 15.01 8.90
N ALA A 443 -17.60 15.95 9.76
CA ALA A 443 -17.31 15.67 11.17
C ALA A 443 -18.51 15.08 11.92
N THR A 444 -19.72 15.58 11.60
CA THR A 444 -20.96 15.09 12.21
C THR A 444 -21.25 13.62 11.84
N ASN A 445 -20.95 13.21 10.61
CA ASN A 445 -21.29 11.86 10.12
C ASN A 445 -20.16 10.84 10.34
N TYR A 446 -18.90 11.28 10.35
CA TYR A 446 -17.73 10.40 10.28
C TYR A 446 -16.70 10.61 11.40
N GLY A 447 -16.93 11.59 12.27
CA GLY A 447 -15.94 12.07 13.23
C GLY A 447 -14.95 13.04 12.58
N ASP A 448 -14.29 13.82 13.42
CA ASP A 448 -13.20 14.68 12.96
C ASP A 448 -11.95 13.86 12.65
N THR A 449 -11.14 14.40 11.74
CA THR A 449 -9.78 13.93 11.43
C THR A 449 -8.84 15.12 11.53
N VAL A 450 -7.54 14.88 11.75
CA VAL A 450 -6.54 15.96 11.79
C VAL A 450 -6.64 16.85 10.56
N HIS A 451 -6.75 16.24 9.36
CA HIS A 451 -6.91 16.97 8.11
C HIS A 451 -8.14 17.90 8.13
N VAL A 452 -9.31 17.38 8.47
CA VAL A 452 -10.57 18.17 8.50
C VAL A 452 -10.49 19.30 9.53
N MET A 453 -9.91 19.04 10.70
CA MET A 453 -9.73 20.07 11.74
C MET A 453 -8.77 21.18 11.30
N VAL A 454 -7.65 20.82 10.63
CA VAL A 454 -6.70 21.79 10.08
C VAL A 454 -7.35 22.63 8.97
N SER A 455 -8.09 22.00 8.05
CA SER A 455 -8.80 22.71 6.99
C SER A 455 -9.83 23.70 7.55
N LYS A 456 -10.62 23.29 8.57
CA LYS A 456 -11.53 24.20 9.27
C LYS A 456 -10.79 25.38 9.90
N ALA A 457 -9.68 25.14 10.59
CA ALA A 457 -8.90 26.19 11.24
C ALA A 457 -8.34 27.20 10.22
N ARG A 458 -7.77 26.71 9.11
CA ARG A 458 -7.27 27.53 8.00
C ARG A 458 -8.37 28.37 7.36
N LEU A 459 -9.54 27.78 7.13
CA LEU A 459 -10.69 28.49 6.57
C LEU A 459 -11.20 29.57 7.50
N LEU A 460 -11.25 29.31 8.81
CA LEU A 460 -11.62 30.29 9.83
C LEU A 460 -10.64 31.46 9.88
N ASP A 461 -9.33 31.20 9.79
CA ASP A 461 -8.31 32.24 9.64
C ASP A 461 -8.57 33.08 8.37
N LYS A 462 -8.82 32.42 7.24
CA LYS A 462 -9.04 33.07 5.93
C LYS A 462 -10.24 34.01 5.95
N VAL A 463 -11.30 33.68 6.68
CA VAL A 463 -12.50 34.56 6.82
C VAL A 463 -12.38 35.58 7.96
N GLY A 464 -11.25 35.63 8.66
CA GLY A 464 -10.99 36.58 9.74
C GLY A 464 -11.58 36.19 11.11
N GLU A 465 -12.10 34.98 11.24
CA GLU A 465 -12.68 34.42 12.47
C GLU A 465 -11.56 33.87 13.40
N THR A 466 -10.61 34.75 13.73
CA THR A 466 -9.33 34.42 14.38
C THR A 466 -9.52 33.69 15.71
N ASP A 467 -10.53 34.06 16.51
CA ASP A 467 -10.82 33.42 17.80
C ASP A 467 -11.27 31.97 17.63
N LYS A 468 -12.14 31.72 16.62
CA LYS A 468 -12.61 30.36 16.30
C LYS A 468 -11.48 29.53 15.70
N ALA A 469 -10.67 30.12 14.83
CA ALA A 469 -9.49 29.46 14.26
C ALA A 469 -8.49 29.05 15.35
N THR A 470 -8.16 29.96 16.27
CA THR A 470 -7.27 29.69 17.41
C THR A 470 -7.83 28.59 18.31
N SER A 471 -9.14 28.58 18.54
CA SER A 471 -9.81 27.52 19.31
C SER A 471 -9.69 26.17 18.61
N GLN A 472 -9.92 26.13 17.29
CA GLN A 472 -9.76 24.92 16.48
C GLN A 472 -8.31 24.41 16.49
N TYR A 473 -7.33 25.30 16.35
CA TYR A 473 -5.91 24.94 16.44
C TYR A 473 -5.52 24.33 17.79
N ARG A 474 -6.04 24.90 18.89
CA ARG A 474 -5.83 24.32 20.23
C ARG A 474 -6.46 22.95 20.36
N GLU A 475 -7.67 22.78 19.82
CA GLU A 475 -8.37 21.49 19.80
C GLU A 475 -7.53 20.41 19.11
N ILE A 476 -6.88 20.74 17.99
CA ILE A 476 -5.97 19.81 17.28
C ILE A 476 -4.81 19.37 18.19
N LEU A 477 -4.18 20.29 18.92
CA LEU A 477 -3.08 19.95 19.84
C LEU A 477 -3.54 19.10 21.03
N THR A 478 -4.79 19.23 21.46
CA THR A 478 -5.36 18.47 22.59
C THR A 478 -6.16 17.22 22.16
N SER A 479 -6.30 16.99 20.85
CA SER A 479 -7.13 15.92 20.28
C SER A 479 -6.64 14.51 20.58
N GLY A 480 -5.37 14.36 20.94
CA GLY A 480 -4.72 13.05 21.10
C GLY A 480 -4.25 12.41 19.79
N TYR A 481 -4.51 13.03 18.63
CA TYR A 481 -3.93 12.57 17.36
C TYR A 481 -2.41 12.73 17.37
N GLN A 482 -1.72 11.77 16.76
CA GLN A 482 -0.30 11.91 16.46
C GLN A 482 -0.14 12.96 15.36
N LEU A 483 0.53 14.07 15.70
CA LEU A 483 0.82 15.16 14.78
C LEU A 483 2.26 15.08 14.34
N ARG A 484 2.50 15.28 13.04
CA ARG A 484 3.84 15.50 12.51
C ARG A 484 4.47 16.74 13.18
N PRO A 485 5.80 16.75 13.39
CA PRO A 485 6.49 17.87 14.04
C PRO A 485 6.23 19.23 13.36
N ASP A 486 6.34 19.28 12.03
CA ASP A 486 6.12 20.47 11.21
C ASP A 486 4.69 21.03 11.36
N LEU A 487 3.68 20.15 11.33
CA LEU A 487 2.29 20.54 11.53
C LEU A 487 2.08 21.08 12.95
N ARG A 488 2.71 20.47 13.96
CA ARG A 488 2.63 20.93 15.35
C ARG A 488 3.22 22.34 15.48
N ASP A 489 4.33 22.61 14.83
CA ASP A 489 4.99 23.91 14.88
C ASP A 489 4.20 24.97 14.10
N TYR A 490 3.65 24.62 12.93
CA TYR A 490 2.69 25.45 12.20
C TYR A 490 1.51 25.86 13.08
N ILE A 491 0.87 24.89 13.75
CA ILE A 491 -0.28 25.13 14.62
C ILE A 491 0.10 26.03 15.81
N ARG A 492 1.25 25.78 16.44
CA ARG A 492 1.75 26.63 17.54
C ARG A 492 1.99 28.06 17.09
N ALA A 493 2.63 28.25 15.93
CA ALA A 493 2.89 29.57 15.37
C ALA A 493 1.60 30.35 15.12
N ARG A 494 0.54 29.70 14.62
CA ARG A 494 -0.79 30.31 14.43
C ARG A 494 -1.44 30.74 15.74
N ILE A 495 -1.35 29.91 16.77
CA ILE A 495 -1.88 30.23 18.11
C ILE A 495 -1.15 31.43 18.72
N THR A 496 0.19 31.49 18.59
CA THR A 496 1.00 32.58 19.16
C THR A 496 0.89 33.88 18.36
N GLY A 497 0.79 33.79 17.04
CA GLY A 497 0.67 34.95 16.15
C GLY A 497 -0.67 35.68 16.30
N GLY A 498 -1.75 34.96 16.59
CA GLY A 498 -3.07 35.56 16.86
C GLY A 498 -3.15 36.37 18.16
N ALA A 499 -2.22 36.18 19.10
CA ALA A 499 -2.19 36.94 20.36
C ALA A 499 -1.55 38.33 20.22
N ALA A 500 -0.87 38.63 19.11
CA ALA A 500 -0.11 39.87 18.94
C ALA A 500 -0.93 41.09 18.50
N THR A 501 -2.22 40.93 18.19
CA THR A 501 -3.12 42.02 17.74
C THR A 501 -4.15 42.45 18.77
N ALA A 502 -4.11 41.89 19.99
CA ALA A 502 -4.97 42.27 21.10
C ALA A 502 -4.14 42.87 22.24
N ASN A 503 -3.68 44.12 22.07
CA ASN A 503 -3.27 44.99 23.16
C ASN A 503 -3.43 46.46 22.77
#